data_AF-A0AAX3K716-F1
#
_entry.id   AF-A0AAX3K716-F1
#
_cell.length_a   1.000
_cell.length_b   1.000
_cell.length_c   1.000
_cell.angle_alpha   90.00
_cell.angle_beta   90.00
_cell.angle_gamma   90.00
#
_symmetry.space_group_name_H-M   'P 1'
#
loop_
_entity.id
_entity.type
_entity.pdbx_description
1 polymer ?
#
loop_
_entity_poly.entity_id
_entity_poly.type
_entity_poly.pdbx_seq_one_letter_code
_entity_poly.pdbx_strand_id
1 'polypeptide(L)'
;MFYNEIFDKNIFNSKLAIAYGFSKTGDYYILQSDIDMENFNVIIKIGKDSFEVNVIELPFNEEYVLFNVLDSKGKFVSKIRKKVNELIEDIVKSCFTSLDYRKILLDYVKEKYGTIPEEPWEDNNHATIKTPNSKKWYGIFMSVSYKTLGLDKSGKIDILNVKLNPELIESLIDKKHFFPAYHMNKKYWITILLDSDMDLDLVKSLIDESFKLVEK
;
A
#
# COMPACT_ATOMS: atom_id res chain seq x y z
N MET A 1 -21.10 -0.79 6.46
CA MET A 1 -19.94 0.14 6.58
C MET A 1 -18.91 -0.17 5.50
N PHE A 2 -18.21 0.84 4.98
CA PHE A 2 -17.15 0.67 3.97
C PHE A 2 -15.77 0.79 4.61
N TYR A 3 -14.83 -0.06 4.17
CA TYR A 3 -13.43 -0.12 4.60
C TYR A 3 -12.48 -0.05 3.39
N ASN A 4 -12.77 0.87 2.46
CA ASN A 4 -12.06 0.94 1.18
C ASN A 4 -10.58 1.32 1.34
N GLU A 5 -10.20 1.94 2.45
CA GLU A 5 -8.81 2.25 2.81
C GLU A 5 -7.91 1.00 2.93
N ILE A 6 -8.49 -0.19 2.99
CA ILE A 6 -7.72 -1.44 2.91
C ILE A 6 -6.99 -1.54 1.57
N PHE A 7 -7.61 -1.10 0.46
CA PHE A 7 -7.04 -1.20 -0.88
C PHE A 7 -5.86 -0.27 -1.12
N ASP A 8 -5.72 0.78 -0.30
CA ASP A 8 -4.61 1.72 -0.34
C ASP A 8 -3.25 0.98 -0.31
N LYS A 9 -3.13 -0.06 0.51
CA LYS A 9 -1.85 -0.78 0.72
C LYS A 9 -1.92 -2.25 0.37
N ASN A 10 -3.06 -2.74 -0.09
CA ASN A 10 -3.31 -4.16 -0.22
C ASN A 10 -4.03 -4.46 -1.53
N ILE A 11 -3.50 -5.42 -2.28
CA ILE A 11 -4.12 -5.96 -3.48
C ILE A 11 -4.93 -7.19 -3.08
N PHE A 12 -6.22 -7.17 -3.40
CA PHE A 12 -7.09 -8.32 -3.18
C PHE A 12 -6.66 -9.51 -4.05
N ASN A 13 -6.48 -10.68 -3.42
CA ASN A 13 -6.10 -11.92 -4.10
C ASN A 13 -7.30 -12.87 -4.15
N SER A 14 -7.97 -12.89 -5.31
CA SER A 14 -9.17 -13.70 -5.52
C SER A 14 -8.98 -15.21 -5.30
N LYS A 15 -7.79 -15.75 -5.57
CA LYS A 15 -7.51 -17.19 -5.35
C LYS A 15 -7.43 -17.51 -3.86
N LEU A 16 -6.73 -16.66 -3.10
CA LEU A 16 -6.65 -16.80 -1.66
C LEU A 16 -8.01 -16.58 -0.99
N ALA A 17 -8.78 -15.60 -1.46
CA ALA A 17 -10.13 -15.36 -0.96
C ALA A 17 -11.06 -16.57 -1.14
N ILE A 18 -11.04 -17.22 -2.31
CA ILE A 18 -11.83 -18.43 -2.54
C ILE A 18 -11.37 -19.55 -1.60
N ALA A 19 -10.06 -19.73 -1.40
CA ALA A 19 -9.53 -20.72 -0.47
C ALA A 19 -9.88 -20.42 1.01
N TYR A 20 -10.00 -19.14 1.35
CA TYR A 20 -10.40 -18.67 2.68
C TYR A 20 -11.89 -18.94 2.98
N GLY A 21 -12.73 -18.98 1.94
CA GLY A 21 -14.17 -19.27 2.06
C GLY A 21 -15.09 -18.27 1.37
N PHE A 22 -14.56 -17.28 0.65
CA PHE A 22 -15.38 -16.38 -0.15
C PHE A 22 -16.00 -17.10 -1.35
N SER A 23 -17.26 -16.80 -1.62
CA SER A 23 -17.97 -17.23 -2.83
C SER A 23 -18.02 -16.10 -3.85
N LYS A 24 -17.69 -16.39 -5.11
CA LYS A 24 -17.78 -15.41 -6.20
C LYS A 24 -19.23 -15.29 -6.68
N THR A 25 -19.77 -14.07 -6.74
CA THR A 25 -21.12 -13.79 -7.26
C THR A 25 -21.08 -12.52 -8.11
N GLY A 26 -21.16 -12.69 -9.43
CA GLY A 26 -20.94 -11.59 -10.37
C GLY A 26 -19.53 -10.99 -10.22
N ASP A 27 -19.48 -9.67 -10.03
CA ASP A 27 -18.23 -8.90 -9.85
C ASP A 27 -17.75 -8.84 -8.39
N TYR A 28 -18.43 -9.55 -7.48
CA TYR A 28 -18.15 -9.51 -6.05
C TYR A 28 -17.71 -10.86 -5.50
N TYR A 29 -16.96 -10.79 -4.40
CA TYR A 29 -16.62 -11.91 -3.53
C TYR A 29 -17.35 -11.70 -2.21
N ILE A 30 -18.16 -12.68 -1.82
CA ILE A 30 -19.03 -12.59 -0.64
C ILE A 30 -18.64 -13.67 0.37
N LEU A 31 -18.45 -13.27 1.61
CA LEU A 31 -18.25 -14.15 2.76
C LEU A 31 -19.36 -13.87 3.77
N GLN A 32 -20.00 -14.93 4.25
CA GLN A 32 -20.86 -14.88 5.43
C GLN A 32 -20.13 -15.61 6.57
N SER A 33 -20.00 -14.96 7.72
CA SER A 33 -19.24 -15.48 8.85
C SER A 33 -19.93 -15.16 10.18
N ASP A 34 -19.87 -16.11 11.11
CA ASP A 34 -20.25 -15.90 12.50
C ASP A 34 -19.13 -15.16 13.24
N ILE A 35 -19.48 -14.32 14.22
CA ILE A 35 -18.52 -13.51 14.99
C ILE A 35 -18.48 -13.85 16.48
N ASP A 36 -18.83 -15.09 16.84
CA ASP A 36 -18.98 -15.59 18.21
C ASP A 36 -19.92 -14.71 19.06
N MET A 37 -20.93 -14.13 18.42
CA MET A 37 -21.94 -13.29 19.04
C MET A 37 -23.31 -13.89 18.73
N GLU A 38 -24.00 -14.33 19.77
CA GLU A 38 -25.31 -14.94 19.64
C GLU A 38 -26.26 -14.04 18.84
N ASN A 39 -26.91 -14.62 17.84
CA ASN A 39 -27.82 -13.95 16.92
C ASN A 39 -27.20 -12.91 15.97
N PHE A 40 -25.88 -12.92 15.75
CA PHE A 40 -25.26 -12.02 14.78
C PHE A 40 -24.39 -12.75 13.77
N ASN A 41 -24.57 -12.39 12.50
CA ASN A 41 -23.68 -12.76 11.41
C ASN A 41 -23.09 -11.51 10.78
N VAL A 42 -21.97 -11.69 10.08
CA VAL A 42 -21.33 -10.66 9.28
C VAL A 42 -21.31 -11.10 7.83
N ILE A 43 -21.72 -10.20 6.95
CA ILE A 43 -21.58 -10.34 5.52
C ILE A 43 -20.49 -9.37 5.07
N ILE A 44 -19.46 -9.91 4.45
CA ILE A 44 -18.37 -9.16 3.85
C ILE A 44 -18.48 -9.30 2.34
N LYS A 45 -18.47 -8.16 1.64
CA LYS A 45 -18.57 -8.11 0.20
C LYS A 45 -17.42 -7.27 -0.36
N ILE A 46 -16.59 -7.93 -1.16
CA ILE A 46 -15.39 -7.34 -1.76
C ILE A 46 -15.59 -7.22 -3.27
N GLY A 47 -15.52 -6.00 -3.79
CA GLY A 47 -15.54 -5.69 -5.22
C GLY A 47 -14.14 -5.33 -5.72
N LYS A 48 -14.06 -4.67 -6.89
CA LYS A 48 -12.78 -4.24 -7.48
C LYS A 48 -11.99 -3.32 -6.53
N ASP A 49 -12.67 -2.31 -5.98
CA ASP A 49 -12.10 -1.28 -5.10
C ASP A 49 -13.04 -0.98 -3.91
N SER A 50 -13.89 -1.95 -3.54
CA SER A 50 -14.89 -1.80 -2.48
C SER A 50 -14.77 -2.91 -1.44
N PHE A 51 -14.73 -2.54 -0.16
CA PHE A 51 -14.78 -3.48 0.97
C PHE A 51 -15.99 -3.11 1.83
N GLU A 52 -17.09 -3.85 1.66
CA GLU A 52 -18.35 -3.65 2.36
C GLU A 52 -18.49 -4.65 3.51
N VAL A 53 -18.89 -4.16 4.68
CA VAL A 53 -19.17 -4.98 5.87
C VAL A 53 -20.56 -4.65 6.40
N ASN A 54 -21.42 -5.66 6.48
CA ASN A 54 -22.76 -5.55 7.06
C ASN A 54 -22.90 -6.55 8.20
N VAL A 55 -23.38 -6.08 9.34
CA VAL A 55 -23.73 -6.92 10.49
C VAL A 55 -25.22 -7.21 10.41
N ILE A 56 -25.59 -8.48 10.47
CA ILE A 56 -26.97 -8.96 10.33
C ILE A 56 -27.42 -9.57 11.65
N GLU A 57 -28.57 -9.14 12.14
CA GLU A 57 -29.24 -9.69 13.32
C GLU A 57 -30.16 -10.86 12.91
N LEU A 58 -30.02 -11.97 13.64
CA LEU A 58 -30.76 -13.21 13.45
C LEU A 58 -31.87 -13.33 14.52
N PRO A 59 -32.92 -14.14 14.27
CA PRO A 59 -33.21 -14.86 13.04
C PRO A 59 -33.89 -14.00 11.97
N PHE A 60 -34.18 -12.72 12.26
CA PHE A 60 -34.96 -11.84 11.39
C PHE A 60 -34.23 -11.45 10.09
N ASN A 61 -32.91 -11.66 10.04
CA ASN A 61 -32.06 -11.35 8.89
C ASN A 61 -32.11 -9.86 8.53
N GLU A 62 -32.10 -9.02 9.56
CA GLU A 62 -32.17 -7.56 9.45
C GLU A 62 -30.78 -6.94 9.64
N GLU A 63 -30.50 -5.85 8.94
CA GLU A 63 -29.24 -5.13 9.15
C GLU A 63 -29.21 -4.48 10.53
N TYR A 64 -28.16 -4.76 11.30
CA TYR A 64 -27.92 -4.13 12.58
C TYR A 64 -27.33 -2.72 12.39
N VAL A 65 -28.21 -1.75 12.10
CA VAL A 65 -27.86 -0.37 11.72
C VAL A 65 -26.95 0.32 12.74
N LEU A 66 -27.08 0.01 14.03
CA LEU A 66 -26.25 0.59 15.10
C LEU A 66 -24.75 0.34 14.90
N PHE A 67 -24.37 -0.74 14.20
CA PHE A 67 -22.98 -0.96 13.82
C PHE A 67 -22.42 0.20 12.99
N ASN A 68 -23.21 0.73 12.04
CA ASN A 68 -22.82 1.78 11.11
C ASN A 68 -22.77 3.19 11.75
N VAL A 69 -23.32 3.39 12.96
CA VAL A 69 -23.39 4.71 13.62
C VAL A 69 -22.12 4.97 14.44
N LEU A 70 -21.17 5.76 13.90
CA LEU A 70 -19.85 5.99 14.50
C LEU A 70 -19.88 6.37 15.99
N ASP A 71 -20.80 7.26 16.38
CA ASP A 71 -20.94 7.78 17.76
C ASP A 71 -21.67 6.85 18.74
N SER A 72 -22.09 5.65 18.33
CA SER A 72 -22.75 4.71 19.24
C SER A 72 -21.78 4.22 20.33
N LYS A 73 -22.02 4.57 21.59
CA LYS A 73 -21.14 4.22 22.74
C LYS A 73 -21.68 3.04 23.58
N GLY A 74 -22.56 2.22 23.02
CA GLY A 74 -23.09 1.06 23.71
C GLY A 74 -22.03 -0.03 23.90
N LYS A 75 -21.86 -0.53 25.14
CA LYS A 75 -20.91 -1.63 25.46
C LYS A 75 -21.08 -2.86 24.56
N PHE A 76 -22.31 -3.10 24.09
CA PHE A 76 -22.64 -4.21 23.20
C PHE A 76 -22.13 -3.98 21.77
N VAL A 77 -22.44 -2.82 21.16
CA VAL A 77 -21.94 -2.45 19.82
C VAL A 77 -20.41 -2.44 19.78
N SER A 78 -19.75 -1.99 20.85
CA SER A 78 -18.29 -2.04 20.94
C SER A 78 -17.72 -3.46 20.88
N LYS A 79 -18.40 -4.45 21.46
CA LYS A 79 -17.97 -5.87 21.36
C LYS A 79 -18.11 -6.40 19.94
N ILE A 80 -19.24 -6.11 19.28
CA ILE A 80 -19.47 -6.47 17.87
C ILE A 80 -18.38 -5.85 17.00
N ARG A 81 -18.11 -4.54 17.13
CA ARG A 81 -17.05 -3.86 16.38
C ARG A 81 -15.69 -4.50 16.57
N LYS A 82 -15.36 -4.89 17.81
CA LYS A 82 -14.10 -5.58 18.09
C LYS A 82 -14.01 -6.90 17.32
N LYS A 83 -15.05 -7.73 17.38
CA LYS A 83 -15.10 -9.01 16.67
C LYS A 83 -15.07 -8.86 15.15
N VAL A 84 -15.79 -7.89 14.62
CA VAL A 84 -15.75 -7.54 13.19
C VAL A 84 -14.34 -7.10 12.77
N ASN A 85 -13.67 -6.28 13.57
CA ASN A 85 -12.31 -5.85 13.26
C ASN A 85 -11.31 -7.02 13.31
N GLU A 86 -11.43 -7.94 14.28
CA GLU A 86 -10.62 -9.17 14.34
C GLU A 86 -10.79 -10.00 13.04
N LEU A 87 -12.02 -10.14 12.54
CA LEU A 87 -12.30 -10.83 11.27
C LEU A 87 -11.72 -10.08 10.05
N ILE A 88 -11.86 -8.75 10.00
CA ILE A 88 -11.28 -7.93 8.92
C ILE A 88 -9.76 -8.08 8.89
N GLU A 89 -9.09 -8.00 10.04
CA GLU A 89 -7.64 -8.16 10.14
C GLU A 89 -7.17 -9.52 9.60
N ASP A 90 -7.89 -10.61 9.94
CA ASP A 90 -7.58 -11.95 9.46
C ASP A 90 -7.82 -12.11 7.95
N ILE A 91 -8.89 -11.51 7.42
CA ILE A 91 -9.17 -11.46 5.98
C ILE A 91 -8.10 -10.69 5.23
N VAL A 92 -7.70 -9.51 5.72
CA VAL A 92 -6.63 -8.72 5.08
C VAL A 92 -5.34 -9.53 5.04
N LYS A 93 -4.98 -10.18 6.15
CA LYS A 93 -3.78 -11.03 6.24
C LYS A 93 -3.83 -12.24 5.30
N SER A 94 -4.99 -12.84 5.12
CA SER A 94 -5.15 -14.11 4.41
C SER A 94 -5.51 -13.97 2.93
N CYS A 95 -6.26 -12.92 2.59
CA CYS A 95 -6.88 -12.73 1.28
C CYS A 95 -6.26 -11.57 0.49
N PHE A 96 -5.42 -10.74 1.11
CA PHE A 96 -4.74 -9.65 0.42
C PHE A 96 -3.24 -9.83 0.44
N THR A 97 -2.59 -9.27 -0.57
CA THR A 97 -1.13 -9.14 -0.64
C THR A 97 -0.78 -7.67 -0.50
N SER A 98 0.14 -7.33 0.38
CA SER A 98 0.63 -5.95 0.52
C SER A 98 1.19 -5.46 -0.81
N LEU A 99 0.83 -4.24 -1.23
CA LEU A 99 1.46 -3.55 -2.35
C LEU A 99 2.93 -3.30 -2.00
N ASP A 100 3.81 -4.11 -2.57
CA ASP A 100 5.24 -3.91 -2.50
C ASP A 100 5.68 -3.02 -3.68
N TYR A 101 5.47 -1.71 -3.53
CA TYR A 101 5.85 -0.70 -4.52
C TYR A 101 7.33 -0.83 -4.91
N ARG A 102 8.21 -1.11 -3.92
CA ARG A 102 9.63 -1.35 -4.15
C ARG A 102 9.78 -2.52 -5.13
N LYS A 103 9.20 -3.69 -4.85
CA LYS A 103 9.29 -4.85 -5.74
C LYS A 103 8.75 -4.55 -7.14
N ILE A 104 7.58 -3.92 -7.25
CA ILE A 104 6.97 -3.55 -8.54
C ILE A 104 7.94 -2.68 -9.37
N LEU A 105 8.56 -1.68 -8.73
CA LEU A 105 9.49 -0.77 -9.42
C LEU A 105 10.83 -1.44 -9.73
N LEU A 106 11.31 -2.37 -8.88
CA LEU A 106 12.51 -3.17 -9.15
C LEU A 106 12.28 -4.13 -10.34
N ASP A 107 11.12 -4.77 -10.41
CA ASP A 107 10.72 -5.62 -11.54
C ASP A 107 10.63 -4.77 -12.83
N TYR A 108 10.04 -3.58 -12.76
CA TYR A 108 9.95 -2.64 -13.87
C TYR A 108 11.33 -2.27 -14.46
N VAL A 109 12.30 -1.89 -13.62
CA VAL A 109 13.64 -1.50 -14.13
C VAL A 109 14.45 -2.70 -14.64
N LYS A 110 14.20 -3.88 -14.10
CA LYS A 110 14.78 -5.12 -14.59
C LYS A 110 14.25 -5.47 -15.98
N GLU A 111 12.94 -5.43 -16.16
CA GLU A 111 12.28 -5.73 -17.44
C GLU A 111 12.61 -4.70 -18.52
N LYS A 112 12.55 -3.40 -18.19
CA LYS A 112 12.72 -2.32 -19.17
C LYS A 112 14.17 -2.03 -19.51
N TYR A 113 15.06 -2.05 -18.52
CA TYR A 113 16.45 -1.62 -18.67
C TYR A 113 17.47 -2.74 -18.49
N GLY A 114 17.04 -3.96 -18.12
CA GLY A 114 17.98 -5.02 -17.74
C GLY A 114 18.77 -4.68 -16.48
N THR A 115 18.30 -3.73 -15.67
CA THR A 115 19.01 -3.33 -14.45
C THR A 115 18.81 -4.38 -13.37
N ILE A 116 19.92 -4.90 -12.84
CA ILE A 116 19.91 -5.78 -11.68
C ILE A 116 20.15 -4.90 -10.45
N PRO A 117 19.24 -4.88 -9.46
CA PRO A 117 19.45 -4.16 -8.22
C PRO A 117 20.65 -4.70 -7.45
N GLU A 118 21.45 -3.81 -6.89
CA GLU A 118 22.57 -4.17 -6.02
C GLU A 118 22.24 -3.73 -4.58
N GLU A 119 22.47 -4.60 -3.60
CA GLU A 119 22.33 -4.32 -2.17
C GLU A 119 23.73 -4.13 -1.58
N PRO A 120 24.28 -2.90 -1.57
CA PRO A 120 25.68 -2.70 -1.21
C PRO A 120 25.92 -2.71 0.32
N TRP A 121 24.87 -2.82 1.12
CA TRP A 121 24.94 -2.89 2.59
C TRP A 121 24.29 -4.18 3.08
N GLU A 122 24.73 -4.66 4.25
CA GLU A 122 24.25 -5.92 4.85
C GLU A 122 22.79 -5.86 5.32
N ASP A 123 22.18 -4.68 5.37
CA ASP A 123 20.76 -4.55 5.66
C ASP A 123 19.94 -4.55 4.36
N ASN A 124 18.94 -5.44 4.28
CA ASN A 124 17.97 -5.51 3.15
C ASN A 124 17.09 -4.24 3.03
N ASN A 125 17.45 -3.15 3.71
CA ASN A 125 16.74 -1.89 3.68
C ASN A 125 17.03 -1.10 2.41
N HIS A 126 18.12 -1.40 1.70
CA HIS A 126 18.64 -0.59 0.60
C HIS A 126 18.81 -1.39 -0.69
N ALA A 127 18.41 -0.82 -1.82
CA ALA A 127 18.73 -1.37 -3.14
C ALA A 127 19.10 -0.24 -4.10
N THR A 128 20.28 -0.32 -4.71
CA THR A 128 20.76 0.65 -5.70
C THR A 128 20.48 0.16 -7.11
N ILE A 129 20.07 1.07 -7.99
CA ILE A 129 19.86 0.77 -9.41
C ILE A 129 20.84 1.61 -10.25
N LYS A 130 21.60 0.90 -11.08
CA LYS A 130 22.70 1.46 -11.88
C LYS A 130 22.50 1.10 -13.33
N THR A 131 22.85 2.00 -14.23
CA THR A 131 22.77 1.74 -15.66
C THR A 131 23.60 0.52 -16.04
N PRO A 132 23.12 -0.39 -16.92
CA PRO A 132 23.86 -1.59 -17.30
C PRO A 132 25.25 -1.30 -17.85
N ASN A 133 25.37 -0.27 -18.69
CA ASN A 133 26.58 0.08 -19.43
C ASN A 133 27.56 0.91 -18.58
N SER A 134 27.14 2.09 -18.13
CA SER A 134 28.05 3.04 -17.47
C SER A 134 28.21 2.81 -15.96
N LYS A 135 27.45 1.87 -15.37
CA LYS A 135 27.35 1.58 -13.93
C LYS A 135 27.06 2.82 -13.05
N LYS A 136 26.53 3.90 -13.64
CA LYS A 136 26.15 5.11 -12.90
C LYS A 136 24.82 4.90 -12.21
N TRP A 137 24.71 5.42 -10.99
CA TRP A 137 23.47 5.36 -10.22
C TRP A 137 22.43 6.30 -10.82
N TYR A 138 21.22 5.77 -10.99
CA TYR A 138 20.02 6.52 -11.36
C TYR A 138 18.87 6.30 -10.36
N GLY A 139 19.05 5.43 -9.36
CA GLY A 139 18.10 5.35 -8.26
C GLY A 139 18.64 4.59 -7.06
N ILE A 140 18.00 4.81 -5.91
CA ILE A 140 18.25 4.05 -4.68
C ILE A 140 16.96 3.95 -3.88
N PHE A 141 16.55 2.71 -3.59
CA PHE A 141 15.48 2.36 -2.68
C PHE A 141 16.02 2.29 -1.26
N MET A 142 15.28 2.81 -0.28
CA MET A 142 15.66 2.80 1.13
C MET A 142 14.42 2.63 2.01
N SER A 143 14.55 1.97 3.16
CA SER A 143 13.50 1.93 4.18
C SER A 143 13.87 2.85 5.34
N VAL A 144 13.12 3.94 5.51
CA VAL A 144 13.44 5.01 6.47
C VAL A 144 12.28 5.26 7.43
N SER A 145 12.54 5.88 8.57
CA SER A 145 11.46 6.29 9.47
C SER A 145 10.66 7.46 8.89
N TYR A 146 9.36 7.54 9.15
CA TYR A 146 8.59 8.74 8.75
C TYR A 146 9.16 10.04 9.35
N LYS A 147 9.68 9.97 10.59
CA LYS A 147 10.28 11.12 11.29
C LYS A 147 11.47 11.73 10.55
N THR A 148 12.27 10.92 9.84
CA THR A 148 13.42 11.44 9.08
C THR A 148 13.01 12.26 7.86
N LEU A 149 11.75 12.12 7.40
CA LEU A 149 11.16 12.96 6.36
C LEU A 149 10.41 14.17 6.91
N GLY A 150 10.42 14.38 8.24
CA GLY A 150 9.68 15.45 8.91
C GLY A 150 8.20 15.16 9.10
N LEU A 151 7.76 13.90 8.95
CA LEU A 151 6.38 13.48 9.14
C LEU A 151 6.16 13.01 10.58
N ASP A 152 5.14 13.54 11.24
CA ASP A 152 4.77 13.15 12.62
C ASP A 152 3.96 11.84 12.62
N LYS A 153 4.65 10.76 12.25
CA LYS A 153 4.11 9.41 12.16
C LYS A 153 5.14 8.41 12.66
N SER A 154 4.69 7.37 13.36
CA SER A 154 5.54 6.26 13.79
C SER A 154 5.71 5.22 12.70
N GLY A 155 6.82 4.48 12.72
CA GLY A 155 7.10 3.38 11.80
C GLY A 155 8.05 3.77 10.67
N LYS A 156 8.21 2.84 9.73
CA LYS A 156 9.06 2.98 8.54
C LYS A 156 8.23 3.02 7.26
N ILE A 157 8.85 3.51 6.21
CA ILE A 157 8.30 3.60 4.87
C ILE A 157 9.43 3.43 3.86
N ASP A 158 9.09 2.84 2.72
CA ASP A 158 10.00 2.77 1.60
C ASP A 158 10.01 4.10 0.84
N ILE A 159 11.21 4.50 0.46
CA ILE A 159 11.46 5.66 -0.37
C ILE A 159 12.32 5.28 -1.56
N LEU A 160 12.20 6.06 -2.62
CA LEU A 160 13.06 5.97 -3.79
C LEU A 160 13.69 7.35 -4.03
N ASN A 161 15.02 7.42 -4.07
CA ASN A 161 15.67 8.58 -4.64
C ASN A 161 15.94 8.36 -6.12
N VAL A 162 15.69 9.37 -6.94
CA VAL A 162 16.04 9.42 -8.37
C VAL A 162 16.76 10.72 -8.70
N LYS A 163 17.52 10.75 -9.79
CA LYS A 163 18.11 11.98 -10.32
C LYS A 163 17.13 12.70 -11.22
N LEU A 164 17.09 14.02 -11.12
CA LEU A 164 16.31 14.88 -12.02
C LEU A 164 17.11 16.12 -12.39
N ASN A 165 16.63 16.85 -13.40
CA ASN A 165 17.13 18.19 -13.68
C ASN A 165 16.88 19.10 -12.45
N PRO A 166 17.90 19.84 -11.95
CA PRO A 166 17.74 20.78 -10.83
C PRO A 166 16.53 21.72 -10.95
N GLU A 167 16.19 22.15 -12.18
CA GLU A 167 15.06 23.04 -12.44
C GLU A 167 13.70 22.42 -12.11
N LEU A 168 13.57 21.08 -12.22
CA LEU A 168 12.33 20.37 -11.92
C LEU A 168 12.18 20.06 -10.43
N ILE A 169 13.29 19.83 -9.72
CA ILE A 169 13.28 19.35 -8.34
C ILE A 169 12.53 20.31 -7.42
N GLU A 170 12.83 21.61 -7.49
CA GLU A 170 12.18 22.59 -6.61
C GLU A 170 10.67 22.67 -6.85
N SER A 171 10.22 22.50 -8.10
CA SER A 171 8.80 22.55 -8.46
C SER A 171 8.01 21.30 -8.03
N LEU A 172 8.68 20.15 -7.91
CA LEU A 172 8.05 18.88 -7.56
C LEU A 172 7.89 18.65 -6.06
N ILE A 173 8.70 19.32 -5.22
CA ILE A 173 8.69 19.11 -3.77
C ILE A 173 7.37 19.63 -3.17
N ASP A 174 6.50 18.70 -2.77
CA ASP A 174 5.22 18.98 -2.11
C ASP A 174 5.24 18.68 -0.60
N LYS A 175 6.31 18.04 -0.09
CA LYS A 175 6.44 17.54 1.29
C LYS A 175 5.31 16.59 1.72
N LYS A 176 4.64 15.96 0.76
CA LYS A 176 3.66 14.90 0.97
C LYS A 176 4.15 13.60 0.33
N HIS A 177 4.47 13.68 -0.95
CA HIS A 177 4.93 12.57 -1.79
C HIS A 177 6.39 12.75 -2.21
N PHE A 178 6.79 14.01 -2.43
CA PHE A 178 8.10 14.41 -2.92
C PHE A 178 8.81 15.27 -1.89
N PHE A 179 10.01 14.85 -1.52
CA PHE A 179 10.83 15.46 -0.47
C PHE A 179 12.21 15.85 -1.01
N PRO A 180 12.89 16.82 -0.38
CA PRO A 180 14.31 17.04 -0.62
C PRO A 180 15.09 15.73 -0.40
N ALA A 181 16.11 15.49 -1.23
CA ALA A 181 16.84 14.23 -1.20
C ALA A 181 17.36 13.82 0.19
N TYR A 182 17.06 12.58 0.57
CA TYR A 182 17.60 11.90 1.75
C TYR A 182 18.96 11.26 1.42
N HIS A 183 20.01 11.54 2.21
CA HIS A 183 21.41 11.12 2.00
C HIS A 183 22.10 11.50 0.66
N MET A 184 21.35 11.98 -0.33
CA MET A 184 21.87 12.32 -1.66
C MET A 184 21.98 13.84 -1.86
N ASN A 185 22.64 14.24 -2.94
CA ASN A 185 22.80 15.65 -3.30
C ASN A 185 21.44 16.26 -3.68
N LYS A 186 20.88 17.10 -2.79
CA LYS A 186 19.57 17.75 -2.95
C LYS A 186 19.41 18.60 -4.22
N LYS A 187 20.51 19.00 -4.87
CA LYS A 187 20.47 19.74 -6.14
C LYS A 187 20.10 18.85 -7.33
N TYR A 188 20.44 17.56 -7.28
CA TYR A 188 20.33 16.67 -8.44
C TYR A 188 19.47 15.44 -8.17
N TRP A 189 19.04 15.25 -6.92
CA TRP A 189 18.24 14.12 -6.49
C TRP A 189 16.98 14.61 -5.78
N ILE A 190 15.93 13.80 -5.85
CA ILE A 190 14.69 13.97 -5.11
C ILE A 190 14.35 12.66 -4.39
N THR A 191 13.66 12.74 -3.26
CA THR A 191 13.13 11.58 -2.54
C THR A 191 11.63 11.44 -2.82
N ILE A 192 11.22 10.26 -3.25
CA ILE A 192 9.83 9.89 -3.51
C ILE A 192 9.38 8.93 -2.40
N LEU A 193 8.25 9.23 -1.76
CA LEU A 193 7.61 8.35 -0.78
C LEU A 193 6.86 7.23 -1.53
N LEU A 194 7.07 5.97 -1.17
CA LEU A 194 6.40 4.84 -1.81
C LEU A 194 5.25 4.34 -0.91
N ASP A 195 4.17 5.11 -0.86
CA ASP A 195 2.96 4.77 -0.15
C ASP A 195 1.75 4.59 -1.08
N SER A 196 0.61 4.33 -0.47
CA SER A 196 -0.66 4.03 -1.15
C SER A 196 -1.12 5.09 -2.15
N ASP A 197 -0.87 6.35 -1.82
CA ASP A 197 -1.36 7.51 -2.56
C ASP A 197 -0.47 7.81 -3.78
N MET A 198 0.63 7.06 -3.94
CA MET A 198 1.62 7.28 -4.99
C MET A 198 1.14 6.78 -6.35
N ASP A 199 1.16 7.67 -7.34
CA ASP A 199 0.97 7.30 -8.74
C ASP A 199 2.20 6.53 -9.26
N LEU A 200 2.06 5.22 -9.38
CA LEU A 200 3.10 4.33 -9.89
C LEU A 200 3.59 4.69 -11.30
N ASP A 201 2.72 5.19 -12.18
CA ASP A 201 3.11 5.53 -13.54
C ASP A 201 3.92 6.83 -13.58
N LEU A 202 3.59 7.79 -12.71
CA LEU A 202 4.44 8.96 -12.46
C LEU A 202 5.83 8.51 -11.95
N VAL A 203 5.90 7.62 -10.95
CA VAL A 203 7.19 7.15 -10.42
C VAL A 203 8.04 6.46 -11.49
N LYS A 204 7.42 5.59 -12.30
CA LYS A 204 8.10 4.97 -13.45
C LYS A 204 8.65 6.02 -14.42
N SER A 205 7.88 7.07 -14.72
CA SER A 205 8.33 8.14 -15.62
C SER A 205 9.54 8.92 -15.06
N LEU A 206 9.59 9.15 -13.75
CA LEU A 206 10.72 9.81 -13.08
C LEU A 206 11.96 8.91 -13.04
N ILE A 207 11.77 7.59 -12.88
CA ILE A 207 12.86 6.61 -13.04
C ILE A 207 13.42 6.67 -14.46
N ASP A 208 12.55 6.70 -15.48
CA ASP A 208 12.96 6.77 -16.87
C ASP A 208 13.78 8.02 -17.18
N GLU A 209 13.35 9.17 -16.65
CA GLU A 209 14.08 10.43 -16.79
C GLU A 209 15.46 10.34 -16.13
N SER A 210 15.52 9.85 -14.90
CA SER A 210 16.77 9.64 -14.18
C SER A 210 17.74 8.72 -14.92
N PHE A 211 17.24 7.62 -15.50
CA PHE A 211 18.04 6.71 -16.33
C PHE A 211 18.63 7.45 -17.54
N LYS A 212 17.80 8.17 -18.29
CA LYS A 212 18.23 8.95 -19.48
C LYS A 212 19.26 10.02 -19.14
N LEU A 213 19.18 10.62 -17.96
CA LEU A 213 20.13 11.66 -17.53
C LEU A 213 21.56 11.13 -17.34
N VAL A 214 21.72 9.85 -17.00
CA VAL A 214 23.04 9.27 -16.70
C VAL A 214 23.54 8.30 -17.76
N GLU A 215 22.63 7.69 -18.52
CA GLU A 215 22.94 6.83 -19.66
C GLU A 215 23.35 7.70 -20.85
N LYS A 216 24.59 7.52 -21.29
CA LYS A 216 25.20 8.21 -22.43
C LYS A 216 25.75 7.19 -23.40
#